data_AF-A0A9D4Q6M8-F1
#
_entry.id   AF-A0A9D4Q6M8-F1
#
_cell.length_a   1.000
_cell.length_b   1.000
_cell.length_c   1.000
_cell.angle_alpha   90.00
_cell.angle_beta   90.00
_cell.angle_gamma   90.00
#
_symmetry.space_group_name_H-M   'P 1'
#
loop_
_entity.id
_entity.type
_entity.pdbx_description
1 polymer ?
#
loop_
_entity_poly.entity_id
_entity_poly.type
_entity_poly.pdbx_seq_one_letter_code
_entity_poly.pdbx_strand_id
1 'polypeptide(L)'
;MTTVSQSVAAVLPHVNELQELEFSHAPFNSTSFKGLSEFLASILSLTTLTMTDQHMKREDAVVALQGLWQNMTVATLSLHTNILSPISS
;
A
#
# COMPACT_ATOMS: atom_id res chain seq x y z
N MET A 1 0.02 -19.63 -10.45
CA MET A 1 0.72 -19.32 -9.20
C MET A 1 0.10 -18.06 -8.64
N THR A 2 -0.67 -18.16 -7.55
CA THR A 2 -1.19 -17.01 -6.84
C THR A 2 0.00 -16.30 -6.20
N THR A 3 0.32 -15.08 -6.63
CA THR A 3 1.41 -14.33 -6.00
C THR A 3 0.97 -13.85 -4.63
N VAL A 4 1.91 -13.65 -3.70
CA VAL A 4 1.65 -13.09 -2.35
C VAL A 4 0.79 -11.82 -2.44
N SER A 5 0.99 -11.03 -3.49
CA SER A 5 0.20 -9.82 -3.81
C SER A 5 -1.27 -10.09 -4.18
N GLN A 6 -1.60 -11.19 -4.87
CA GLN A 6 -2.99 -11.61 -5.10
C GLN A 6 -3.64 -12.11 -3.80
N SER A 7 -2.87 -12.73 -2.91
CA SER A 7 -3.36 -13.20 -1.61
C SER A 7 -3.69 -12.03 -0.67
N VAL A 8 -2.83 -11.01 -0.62
CA VAL A 8 -3.06 -9.82 0.22
C VAL A 8 -4.28 -9.04 -0.27
N ALA A 9 -4.36 -8.71 -1.57
CA ALA A 9 -5.52 -7.99 -2.11
C ALA A 9 -6.86 -8.73 -1.92
N ALA A 10 -6.85 -10.07 -1.90
CA ALA A 10 -8.05 -10.88 -1.67
C ALA A 10 -8.47 -10.95 -0.19
N VAL A 11 -7.52 -10.86 0.74
CA VAL A 11 -7.80 -11.00 2.18
C VAL A 11 -8.13 -9.64 2.81
N LEU A 12 -7.47 -8.57 2.37
CA LEU A 12 -7.59 -7.22 2.93
C LEU A 12 -9.04 -6.71 3.08
N PRO A 13 -9.97 -6.91 2.12
CA PRO A 13 -11.38 -6.51 2.27
C PRO A 13 -12.15 -7.21 3.40
N HIS A 14 -11.59 -8.29 3.97
CA HIS A 14 -12.21 -9.06 5.06
C HIS A 14 -11.60 -8.76 6.43
N VAL A 15 -10.57 -7.89 6.50
CA VAL A 15 -9.91 -7.53 7.76
C VAL A 15 -10.43 -6.19 8.24
N ASN A 16 -11.51 -6.20 9.03
CA ASN A 16 -12.18 -4.98 9.48
C ASN A 16 -11.58 -4.37 10.75
N GLU A 17 -10.72 -5.09 11.46
CA GLU A 17 -10.13 -4.67 12.74
C GLU A 17 -8.62 -4.42 12.64
N LEU A 18 -8.05 -4.39 11.43
CA LEU A 18 -6.62 -4.18 11.25
C LEU A 18 -6.24 -2.74 11.65
N GLN A 19 -5.47 -2.60 12.72
CA GLN A 19 -4.98 -1.30 13.17
C GLN A 19 -3.64 -0.91 12.56
N GLU A 20 -2.79 -1.90 12.26
CA GLU A 20 -1.44 -1.68 11.77
C GLU A 20 -1.16 -2.56 10.55
N LEU A 21 -0.57 -1.96 9.52
CA LEU A 21 -0.16 -2.66 8.30
C LEU A 21 1.28 -2.28 7.96
N GLU A 22 2.12 -3.29 7.83
CA GLU A 22 3.53 -3.15 7.48
C GLU A 22 3.88 -3.95 6.23
N PHE A 23 4.56 -3.29 5.30
CA PHE A 23 5.24 -3.92 4.16
C PHE A 23 6.72 -3.59 4.18
N SER A 24 7.56 -4.62 4.20
CA SER A 24 9.01 -4.50 4.16
C SER A 24 9.56 -5.42 3.05
N HIS A 25 10.37 -4.87 2.13
CA HIS A 25 10.87 -5.58 0.95
C HIS A 25 9.78 -6.33 0.15
N ALA A 26 8.62 -5.70 -0.07
CA ALA A 26 7.50 -6.39 -0.71
C ALA A 26 7.62 -6.31 -2.24
N PRO A 27 7.49 -7.43 -2.98
CA PRO A 27 7.59 -7.44 -4.43
C PRO A 27 6.29 -6.95 -5.07
N PHE A 28 5.93 -5.68 -4.84
CA PHE A 28 4.76 -5.07 -5.43
C PHE A 28 4.94 -4.78 -6.92
N ASN A 29 3.89 -5.06 -7.67
CA ASN A 29 3.71 -4.62 -9.04
C ASN A 29 2.53 -3.65 -9.12
N SER A 30 2.29 -3.06 -10.29
CA SER A 30 1.20 -2.08 -10.48
C SER A 30 -0.18 -2.59 -10.05
N THR A 31 -0.48 -3.88 -10.24
CA THR A 31 -1.73 -4.49 -9.75
C THR A 31 -1.80 -4.50 -8.22
N SER A 32 -0.66 -4.74 -7.56
CA SER A 32 -0.56 -4.73 -6.10
C SER A 32 -0.84 -3.33 -5.55
N PHE A 33 -0.27 -2.29 -6.17
CA PHE A 33 -0.49 -0.90 -5.76
C PHE A 33 -1.92 -0.43 -5.98
N LYS A 34 -2.58 -0.88 -7.06
CA LYS A 34 -4.01 -0.63 -7.27
C LYS A 34 -4.86 -1.26 -6.17
N GLY A 35 -4.62 -2.54 -5.84
CA GLY A 35 -5.33 -3.21 -4.75
C GLY A 35 -5.06 -2.57 -3.38
N LEU A 36 -3.82 -2.16 -3.11
CA LEU A 36 -3.45 -1.43 -1.90
C LEU A 36 -4.21 -0.09 -1.82
N SER A 37 -4.30 0.64 -2.93
CA SER A 37 -5.04 1.89 -3.00
C SER A 37 -6.52 1.70 -2.66
N GLU A 38 -7.18 0.70 -3.26
CA GLU A 38 -8.58 0.36 -3.00
C GLU A 38 -8.81 -0.07 -1.54
N PHE A 39 -7.88 -0.83 -0.96
CA PHE A 39 -7.92 -1.21 0.44
C PHE A 39 -7.77 0.00 1.37
N LEU A 40 -6.74 0.82 1.16
CA LEU A 40 -6.49 2.00 1.99
C LEU A 40 -7.68 2.96 1.94
N ALA A 41 -8.30 3.14 0.78
CA ALA A 41 -9.47 4.01 0.66
C ALA A 41 -10.72 3.50 1.41
N SER A 42 -10.80 2.19 1.70
CA SER A 42 -11.99 1.57 2.29
C SER A 42 -11.84 1.15 3.76
N ILE A 43 -10.62 0.87 4.23
CA ILE A 43 -10.43 0.44 5.61
C ILE A 43 -10.58 1.60 6.60
N LEU A 44 -11.41 1.39 7.62
CA LEU A 44 -11.75 2.40 8.65
C LEU A 44 -11.09 2.14 10.01
N SER A 45 -10.37 1.04 10.17
CA SER A 45 -9.70 0.66 11.42
C SER A 45 -8.20 0.91 11.41
N LEU A 46 -7.60 1.08 10.23
CA LEU A 46 -6.16 1.24 10.08
C LEU A 46 -5.73 2.62 10.58
N THR A 47 -4.84 2.64 11.56
CA THR A 47 -4.28 3.86 12.16
C THR A 47 -2.79 4.04 11.84
N THR A 48 -2.10 2.95 11.51
CA THR A 48 -0.67 2.96 11.18
C THR A 48 -0.39 2.24 9.87
N LEU A 49 0.27 2.93 8.93
CA LEU A 49 0.81 2.35 7.71
C LEU A 49 2.33 2.53 7.68
N THR A 50 3.04 1.41 7.57
CA THR A 50 4.50 1.39 7.39
C THR A 50 4.84 0.73 6.05
N MET A 51 5.59 1.45 5.22
CA MET A 51 6.20 0.90 4.01
C MET A 51 7.69 1.17 4.06
N THR A 52 8.48 0.11 4.16
CA THR A 52 9.94 0.18 4.30
C THR A 52 10.61 -0.51 3.12
N ASP A 53 11.63 0.13 2.57
CA ASP A 53 12.48 -0.41 1.50
C ASP A 53 11.68 -1.00 0.33
N GLN A 54 10.78 -0.18 -0.21
CA GLN A 54 10.05 -0.50 -1.42
C GLN A 54 10.71 0.16 -2.62
N HIS A 55 10.91 -0.62 -3.69
CA HIS A 55 11.31 -0.12 -4.99
C HIS A 55 10.05 0.11 -5.82
N MET A 56 9.61 1.36 -5.94
CA MET A 56 8.35 1.71 -6.59
C MET A 56 8.59 2.49 -7.87
N LYS A 57 7.77 2.22 -8.89
CA LYS A 57 7.59 3.20 -9.95
C LYS A 57 6.86 4.41 -9.37
N ARG A 58 7.17 5.61 -9.86
CA ARG A 58 6.51 6.83 -9.35
C ARG A 58 5.01 6.79 -9.56
N GLU A 59 4.55 6.28 -10.71
CA GLU A 59 3.14 6.17 -11.05
C GLU A 59 2.42 5.24 -10.08
N ASP A 60 3.05 4.12 -9.73
CA ASP A 60 2.53 3.14 -8.79
C ASP A 60 2.48 3.70 -7.35
N ALA A 61 3.50 4.46 -6.94
CA ALA A 61 3.51 5.15 -5.65
C ALA A 61 2.39 6.20 -5.57
N VAL A 62 2.12 6.94 -6.66
CA VAL A 62 1.01 7.89 -6.74
C VAL A 62 -0.33 7.16 -6.58
N VAL A 63 -0.52 6.00 -7.22
CA VAL A 63 -1.73 5.19 -7.07
C VAL A 63 -1.97 4.79 -5.61
N ALA A 64 -0.94 4.34 -4.89
CA ALA A 64 -1.07 4.01 -3.47
C ALA A 64 -1.46 5.23 -2.62
N LEU A 65 -0.82 6.38 -2.88
CA LEU A 65 -1.09 7.63 -2.15
C LEU A 65 -2.50 8.17 -2.42
N GLN A 66 -3.11 7.90 -3.57
CA GLN A 66 -4.51 8.25 -3.83
C GLN A 66 -5.47 7.52 -2.90
N GLY A 67 -5.20 6.24 -2.61
CA GLY A 67 -6.01 5.48 -1.66
C GLY A 67 -5.85 6.01 -0.24
N LEU A 68 -4.61 6.31 0.14
CA LEU A 68 -4.31 6.93 1.43
C LEU A 68 -4.95 8.32 1.58
N TRP A 69 -5.02 9.11 0.51
CA TRP A 69 -5.69 10.42 0.52
C TRP A 69 -7.19 10.33 0.85
N GLN A 70 -7.84 9.22 0.51
CA GLN A 70 -9.24 8.96 0.87
C GLN A 70 -9.39 8.37 2.27
N ASN A 71 -8.31 7.86 2.85
CA ASN A 71 -8.32 7.28 4.18
C ASN A 71 -8.34 8.39 5.24
N MET A 72 -9.28 8.28 6.19
CA MET A 72 -9.48 9.29 7.25
C MET A 72 -9.00 8.81 8.62
N THR A 73 -8.38 7.64 8.71
CA THR A 73 -8.09 6.95 9.98
C THR A 73 -6.61 6.72 10.23
N VAL A 74 -5.81 6.64 9.17
CA VAL A 74 -4.35 6.55 9.26
C VAL A 74 -3.81 7.86 9.85
N ALA A 75 -3.32 7.77 11.07
CA ALA A 75 -2.71 8.88 11.81
C ALA A 75 -1.17 8.82 11.75
N THR A 76 -0.61 7.63 11.51
CA THR A 76 0.84 7.41 11.41
C THR A 76 1.20 6.83 10.06
N LEU A 77 2.06 7.53 9.32
CA LEU A 77 2.61 7.09 8.04
C LEU A 77 4.14 7.04 8.13
N SER A 78 4.72 5.86 7.92
CA SER A 78 6.17 5.65 7.84
C SER A 78 6.57 5.17 6.45
N LEU A 79 7.45 5.92 5.78
CA LEU A 79 7.91 5.64 4.40
C LEU A 79 9.43 5.51 4.31
N HIS A 80 10.06 4.77 5.23
CA HIS A 80 11.51 4.65 5.29
C HIS A 80 12.11 3.92 4.07
N THR A 81 13.30 4.36 3.62
CA THR A 81 14.09 3.72 2.56
C THR A 81 13.35 3.41 1.25
N ASN A 82 12.23 4.09 0.97
CA ASN A 82 11.53 3.89 -0.28
C ASN A 82 12.22 4.61 -1.44
N ILE A 83 12.41 3.88 -2.54
CA ILE A 83 13.06 4.39 -3.75
C ILE A 83 11.99 4.52 -4.83
N LEU A 84 11.81 5.75 -5.32
CA LEU A 84 10.97 6.03 -6.49
C LEU A 84 11.84 6.04 -7.74
N SER A 85 11.45 5.29 -8.77
CA SER A 85 12.15 5.32 -10.05
C SER A 85 12.17 6.74 -10.66
N PRO A 86 13.20 7.11 -11.43
CA PRO A 86 13.26 8.41 -12.12
C PRO A 86 12.06 8.61 -13.05
N ILE A 87 11.77 9.86 -13.44
CA ILE A 87 10.83 10.11 -14.54
C ILE A 87 11.55 9.65 -15.80
N SER A 88 11.05 8.60 -16.46
CA SER A 88 11.45 8.33 -17.84
C SER A 88 10.88 9.46 -18.70
N SER A 89 11.75 10.42 -19.04
CA SER A 89 11.50 11.51 -19.99
C SER A 89 11.28 11.01 -21.41
#